data_AF-A0A672T1D7-F1
#
_entry.id   AF-A0A672T1D7-F1
#
_cell.length_a   1.000
_cell.length_b   1.000
_cell.length_c   1.000
_cell.angle_alpha   90.00
_cell.angle_beta   90.00
_cell.angle_gamma   90.00
#
_symmetry.space_group_name_H-M   'P 1'
#
loop_
_entity.id
_entity.type
_entity.pdbx_description
1 polymer ?
#
loop_
_entity_poly.entity_id
_entity_poly.type
_entity_poly.pdbx_seq_one_letter_code
_entity_poly.pdbx_strand_id
1 'polypeptide(L)'
;MSSALSHWLSFSSWWLLLPFVMLLVVAAFIVAFVLLLYMISPLISPKPLKLNGAHVVVSSSKLTRNECYKVHKLVQAKKEVEKCAINDKQVVLCISVDVSKDYNQVESVIKQAQEKLGPVDMLVNCAGTSISGKFEEVEVDRFKKLMEVNYLGSVYPTRAVVTTMKERRMGRIMFVSSQAGQIGLFGYTAYSPSKFALRGLAEALQMEMKPYNIYVTVAYPPDTDTPGFAEESKTKPLETKLISETSGVCQPEQVAKIVVKDAVQGNFTSSFGPDGYMLSALTCGMSPVTSITEGLQQIVTMGLFRTIALFYLGSFDSIVRRCMIQREQSKAADKRE
;
A
#
# COMPACT_ATOMS: atom_id res chain seq x y z
N MET A 1 50.53 64.82 16.42
CA MET A 1 49.63 63.70 16.75
C MET A 1 48.40 63.70 15.83
N SER A 2 48.59 63.52 14.51
CA SER A 2 47.52 63.63 13.50
C SER A 2 47.55 62.52 12.45
N SER A 3 48.05 61.33 12.78
CA SER A 3 48.05 60.20 11.83
C SER A 3 47.69 58.84 12.44
N ALA A 4 47.33 58.77 13.72
CA ALA A 4 47.06 57.50 14.40
C ALA A 4 45.58 57.08 14.43
N LEU A 5 44.65 57.96 14.01
CA LEU A 5 43.19 57.73 14.12
C LEU A 5 42.49 57.38 12.80
N SER A 6 43.18 57.47 11.65
CA SER A 6 42.60 57.10 10.35
C SER A 6 42.78 55.62 9.97
N HIS A 7 43.57 54.85 10.72
CA HIS A 7 43.82 53.43 10.43
C HIS A 7 42.90 52.44 11.17
N TRP A 8 42.06 52.91 12.09
CA TRP A 8 41.12 52.06 12.85
C TRP A 8 39.74 51.90 12.21
N LEU A 9 39.46 52.59 11.09
CA LEU A 9 38.17 52.54 10.39
C LEU A 9 38.24 51.88 8.99
N SER A 10 39.33 51.20 8.64
CA SER A 10 39.45 50.51 7.33
C SER A 10 39.54 48.98 7.40
N PHE A 11 39.38 48.36 8.57
CA PHE A 11 39.17 46.91 8.65
C PHE A 11 37.71 46.60 8.28
N SER A 12 37.47 46.47 6.98
CA SER A 12 36.20 46.11 6.37
C SER A 12 35.64 44.83 7.01
N SER A 13 34.62 44.93 7.86
CA SER A 13 33.92 43.83 8.54
C SER A 13 33.25 42.78 7.63
N TRP A 14 33.54 42.82 6.32
CA TRP A 14 33.01 41.97 5.26
C TRP A 14 33.39 40.49 5.44
N TRP A 15 34.52 40.18 6.08
CA TRP A 15 34.89 38.80 6.44
C TRP A 15 33.96 38.14 7.45
N LEU A 16 33.23 38.92 8.26
CA LEU A 16 32.20 38.39 9.17
C LEU A 16 30.89 38.02 8.43
N LEU A 17 30.66 38.60 7.24
CA LEU A 17 29.52 38.30 6.38
C LEU A 17 29.80 37.15 5.39
N LEU A 18 31.07 36.85 5.12
CA LEU A 18 31.52 35.77 4.22
C LEU A 18 30.88 34.40 4.54
N PRO A 19 30.79 33.94 5.82
CA PRO A 19 30.11 32.69 6.15
C PRO A 19 28.62 32.70 5.82
N PHE A 20 27.93 33.83 6.02
CA PHE A 20 26.51 33.99 5.69
C PHE A 20 26.28 34.01 4.18
N VAL A 21 27.14 34.70 3.42
CA VAL A 21 27.09 34.72 1.96
C VAL A 21 27.38 33.31 1.40
N MET A 22 28.36 32.59 1.95
CA MET A 22 28.63 31.20 1.55
C MET A 22 27.44 30.28 1.86
N LEU A 23 26.80 30.41 3.03
CA LEU A 23 25.58 29.67 3.37
C LEU A 23 24.43 29.95 2.39
N LEU A 24 24.21 31.22 2.02
CA LEU A 24 23.18 31.60 1.04
C LEU A 24 23.48 31.06 -0.36
N VAL A 25 24.75 31.11 -0.79
CA VAL A 25 25.17 30.53 -2.08
C VAL A 25 24.97 29.02 -2.07
N VAL A 26 25.37 28.31 -1.02
CA VAL A 26 25.13 26.86 -0.87
C VAL A 26 23.64 26.54 -0.88
N ALA A 27 22.83 27.30 -0.14
CA ALA A 27 21.37 27.13 -0.13
C ALA A 27 20.77 27.37 -1.52
N ALA A 28 21.20 28.40 -2.24
CA ALA A 28 20.74 28.68 -3.60
C ALA A 28 21.14 27.57 -4.58
N PHE A 29 22.35 27.01 -4.48
CA PHE A 29 22.77 25.85 -5.26
C PHE A 29 21.94 24.61 -4.95
N ILE A 30 21.64 24.33 -3.68
CA ILE A 30 20.78 23.22 -3.27
C ILE A 30 19.37 23.41 -3.85
N VAL A 31 18.78 24.60 -3.74
CA VAL A 31 17.47 24.90 -4.30
C VAL A 31 17.47 24.74 -5.82
N ALA A 32 18.45 25.31 -6.53
CA ALA A 32 18.58 25.16 -7.97
C ALA A 32 18.74 23.69 -8.40
N PHE A 33 19.51 22.91 -7.64
CA PHE A 33 19.69 21.48 -7.87
C PHE A 33 18.38 20.70 -7.66
N VAL A 34 17.64 20.96 -6.58
CA VAL A 34 16.34 20.33 -6.32
C VAL A 34 15.32 20.70 -7.42
N LEU A 35 15.30 21.96 -7.86
CA LEU A 35 14.43 22.40 -8.96
C LEU A 35 14.80 21.70 -10.28
N LEU A 36 16.09 21.52 -10.57
CA LEU A 36 16.53 20.76 -11.73
C LEU A 36 16.07 19.30 -11.65
N LEU A 37 16.22 18.65 -10.50
CA LEU A 37 15.74 17.28 -10.28
C LEU A 37 14.22 17.18 -10.45
N TYR A 38 13.47 18.19 -9.99
CA TYR A 38 12.03 18.28 -10.19
C TYR A 38 11.68 18.37 -11.69
N MET A 39 12.40 19.19 -12.46
CA MET A 39 12.18 19.30 -13.91
C MET A 39 12.52 18.04 -14.69
N ILE A 40 13.53 17.27 -14.24
CA ILE A 40 13.93 16.02 -14.90
C ILE A 40 13.02 14.85 -14.51
N SER A 41 12.38 14.89 -13.34
CA SER A 41 11.56 13.78 -12.82
C SER A 41 10.52 13.23 -13.81
N PRO A 42 9.74 14.05 -14.55
CA PRO A 42 8.75 13.54 -15.51
C PRO A 42 9.35 12.74 -16.67
N LEU A 43 10.63 12.93 -16.99
CA LEU A 43 11.30 12.19 -18.07
C LEU A 43 11.62 10.74 -17.69
N ILE A 44 11.69 10.45 -16.38
CA ILE A 44 12.07 9.15 -15.83
C ILE A 44 10.85 8.44 -15.21
N SER A 45 9.81 9.20 -14.85
CA SER A 45 8.58 8.67 -14.30
C SER A 45 7.75 7.89 -15.33
N PRO A 46 6.98 6.87 -14.87
CA PRO A 46 6.07 6.12 -15.73
C PRO A 46 5.07 7.03 -16.45
N LYS A 47 4.77 6.72 -17.71
CA LYS A 47 3.63 7.34 -18.41
C LYS A 47 2.32 6.73 -17.90
N PRO A 48 1.31 7.54 -17.55
CA PRO A 48 0.02 7.02 -17.07
C PRO A 48 -0.65 6.06 -18.06
N LEU A 49 -1.22 4.97 -17.54
CA LEU A 49 -2.02 4.05 -18.32
C LEU A 49 -3.38 4.68 -18.69
N LYS A 50 -3.77 4.61 -19.97
CA LYS A 50 -5.08 5.11 -20.42
C LYS A 50 -6.11 3.99 -20.26
N LEU A 51 -7.10 4.18 -19.38
CA LEU A 51 -8.17 3.21 -19.10
C LEU A 51 -9.58 3.68 -19.52
N ASN A 52 -9.70 4.82 -20.20
CA ASN A 52 -11.00 5.35 -20.59
C ASN A 52 -11.71 4.37 -21.54
N GLY A 53 -12.87 3.86 -21.11
CA GLY A 53 -13.67 2.90 -21.88
C GLY A 53 -13.17 1.45 -21.79
N ALA A 54 -12.26 1.14 -20.85
CA ALA A 54 -11.76 -0.21 -20.67
C ALA A 54 -12.87 -1.19 -20.27
N HIS A 55 -12.84 -2.40 -20.85
CA HIS A 55 -13.67 -3.51 -20.38
C HIS A 55 -13.28 -3.87 -18.93
N VAL A 56 -14.25 -4.33 -18.15
CA VAL A 56 -14.03 -4.67 -16.74
C VAL A 56 -14.37 -6.14 -16.50
N VAL A 57 -13.45 -6.85 -15.86
CA VAL A 57 -13.68 -8.21 -15.39
C VAL A 57 -13.70 -8.19 -13.87
N VAL A 58 -14.82 -8.58 -13.27
CA VAL A 58 -14.97 -8.74 -11.82
C VAL A 58 -14.92 -10.22 -11.48
N SER A 59 -14.04 -10.61 -10.57
CA SER A 59 -13.94 -11.99 -10.08
C SER A 59 -14.34 -12.13 -8.62
N SER A 60 -14.87 -13.28 -8.25
CA SER A 60 -15.16 -13.62 -6.86
C SER A 60 -15.06 -15.13 -6.60
N SER A 61 -14.70 -15.51 -5.38
CA SER A 61 -14.50 -16.90 -4.99
C SER A 61 -15.80 -17.67 -4.78
N LYS A 62 -15.78 -18.98 -5.09
CA LYS A 62 -16.86 -19.93 -4.78
C LYS A 62 -16.89 -20.40 -3.32
N LEU A 63 -15.90 -20.07 -2.49
CA LEU A 63 -15.77 -20.67 -1.15
C LEU A 63 -16.83 -20.17 -0.17
N THR A 64 -17.97 -20.87 -0.07
CA THR A 64 -18.68 -21.30 1.16
C THR A 64 -19.99 -22.00 0.77
N ARG A 65 -20.58 -22.77 1.71
CA ARG A 65 -21.83 -23.57 1.61
C ARG A 65 -23.05 -22.90 0.95
N ASN A 66 -23.05 -21.58 0.70
CA ASN A 66 -24.13 -20.82 0.08
C ASN A 66 -23.69 -20.25 -1.28
N GLU A 67 -23.57 -21.12 -2.28
CA GLU A 67 -23.18 -20.76 -3.65
C GLU A 67 -24.09 -19.68 -4.26
N CYS A 68 -25.40 -19.74 -4.00
CA CYS A 68 -26.37 -18.78 -4.54
C CYS A 68 -26.09 -17.34 -4.07
N TYR A 69 -25.73 -17.12 -2.81
CA TYR A 69 -25.58 -15.78 -2.23
C TYR A 69 -24.38 -15.01 -2.82
N LYS A 70 -23.25 -15.69 -3.08
CA LYS A 70 -22.07 -15.04 -3.67
C LYS A 70 -22.24 -14.79 -5.16
N VAL A 71 -22.92 -15.67 -5.88
CA VAL A 71 -23.31 -15.42 -7.27
C VAL A 71 -24.22 -14.19 -7.37
N HIS A 72 -25.16 -14.02 -6.44
CA HIS A 72 -25.97 -12.79 -6.37
C HIS A 72 -25.14 -11.53 -6.15
N LYS A 73 -24.16 -11.54 -5.23
CA LYS A 73 -23.26 -10.40 -5.02
C LYS A 73 -22.42 -10.07 -6.25
N LEU A 74 -21.90 -11.09 -6.94
CA LEU A 74 -21.12 -10.90 -8.15
C LEU A 74 -21.97 -10.29 -9.28
N VAL A 75 -23.21 -10.75 -9.45
CA VAL A 75 -24.17 -10.19 -10.40
C VAL A 75 -24.59 -8.77 -10.02
N GLN A 76 -24.73 -8.47 -8.74
CA GLN A 76 -25.02 -7.11 -8.27
C GLN A 76 -23.84 -6.17 -8.57
N ALA A 77 -22.62 -6.56 -8.24
CA ALA A 77 -21.41 -5.81 -8.56
C ALA A 77 -21.31 -5.55 -10.08
N LYS A 78 -21.65 -6.54 -10.91
CA LYS A 78 -21.74 -6.36 -12.36
C LYS A 78 -22.66 -5.19 -12.73
N LYS A 79 -23.89 -5.21 -12.22
CA LYS A 79 -24.91 -4.19 -12.52
C LYS A 79 -24.48 -2.80 -12.03
N GLU A 80 -23.79 -2.72 -10.91
CA GLU A 80 -23.25 -1.45 -10.39
C GLU A 80 -22.15 -0.90 -11.29
N VAL A 81 -21.23 -1.75 -11.76
CA VAL A 81 -20.16 -1.35 -12.69
C VAL A 81 -20.74 -0.98 -14.06
N GLU A 82 -21.75 -1.69 -14.56
CA GLU A 82 -22.41 -1.39 -15.83
C GLU A 82 -23.05 0.01 -15.84
N LYS A 83 -23.55 0.51 -14.70
CA LYS A 83 -24.06 1.89 -14.59
C LYS A 83 -22.98 2.95 -14.79
N CYS A 84 -21.71 2.60 -14.63
CA CYS A 84 -20.58 3.48 -14.83
C CYS A 84 -19.96 3.37 -16.24
N ALA A 85 -20.54 2.55 -17.13
CA ALA A 85 -20.06 2.42 -18.49
C ALA A 85 -20.20 3.76 -19.24
N ILE A 86 -19.14 4.13 -19.96
CA ILE A 86 -19.11 5.43 -20.66
C ILE A 86 -19.54 5.33 -22.13
N ASN A 87 -19.65 4.11 -22.68
CA ASN A 87 -20.15 3.85 -24.03
C ASN A 87 -20.62 2.38 -24.17
N ASP A 88 -21.40 2.11 -25.22
CA ASP A 88 -22.01 0.79 -25.48
C ASP A 88 -21.02 -0.31 -25.86
N LYS A 89 -19.76 0.05 -26.18
CA LYS A 89 -18.71 -0.92 -26.50
C LYS A 89 -18.03 -1.45 -25.24
N GLN A 90 -18.18 -0.78 -24.09
CA GLN A 90 -17.59 -1.23 -22.84
C GLN A 90 -18.36 -2.46 -22.34
N VAL A 91 -17.61 -3.50 -21.95
CA VAL A 91 -18.18 -4.78 -21.52
C VAL A 91 -17.78 -5.03 -20.08
N VAL A 92 -18.75 -5.43 -19.27
CA VAL A 92 -18.53 -5.88 -17.90
C VAL A 92 -18.79 -7.38 -17.82
N LEU A 93 -17.76 -8.15 -17.50
CA LEU A 93 -17.81 -9.59 -17.38
C LEU A 93 -17.59 -10.01 -15.92
N CYS A 94 -18.27 -11.06 -15.50
CA CYS A 94 -18.12 -11.64 -14.17
C CYS A 94 -17.62 -13.06 -14.25
N ILE A 95 -16.67 -13.41 -13.39
CA ILE A 95 -16.14 -14.77 -13.31
C ILE A 95 -16.12 -15.26 -11.87
N SER A 96 -16.66 -16.46 -11.66
CA SER A 96 -16.58 -17.13 -10.38
C SER A 96 -15.37 -18.05 -10.37
N VAL A 97 -14.33 -17.67 -9.63
CA VAL A 97 -13.07 -18.41 -9.52
C VAL A 97 -12.48 -18.21 -8.12
N ASP A 98 -12.07 -19.30 -7.48
CA ASP A 98 -11.25 -19.20 -6.27
C ASP A 98 -9.78 -19.10 -6.66
N VAL A 99 -9.22 -17.92 -6.44
CA VAL A 99 -7.82 -17.62 -6.74
C VAL A 99 -6.82 -18.37 -5.85
N SER A 100 -7.26 -19.00 -4.75
CA SER A 100 -6.37 -19.57 -3.73
C SER A 100 -6.07 -21.06 -3.88
N LYS A 101 -6.65 -21.77 -4.87
CA LYS A 101 -6.63 -23.24 -4.91
C LYS A 101 -5.87 -23.85 -6.07
N ASP A 102 -6.23 -23.52 -7.30
CA ASP A 102 -5.66 -24.15 -8.48
C ASP A 102 -5.24 -23.10 -9.51
N TYR A 103 -3.94 -23.01 -9.76
CA TYR A 103 -3.38 -22.13 -10.77
C TYR A 103 -3.95 -22.39 -12.17
N ASN A 104 -4.12 -23.66 -12.57
CA ASN A 104 -4.58 -23.99 -13.92
C ASN A 104 -6.01 -23.51 -14.16
N GLN A 105 -6.86 -23.60 -13.13
CA GLN A 105 -8.21 -23.05 -13.19
C GLN A 105 -8.19 -21.51 -13.31
N VAL A 106 -7.37 -20.84 -12.51
CA VAL A 106 -7.20 -19.37 -12.56
C VAL A 106 -6.70 -18.91 -13.94
N GLU A 107 -5.66 -19.57 -14.45
CA GLU A 107 -5.08 -19.30 -15.77
C GLU A 107 -6.11 -19.50 -16.88
N SER A 108 -6.83 -20.63 -16.88
CA SER A 108 -7.85 -20.93 -17.88
C SER A 108 -8.96 -19.87 -17.92
N VAL A 109 -9.44 -19.45 -16.74
CA VAL A 109 -10.48 -18.42 -16.60
C VAL A 109 -10.00 -17.07 -17.11
N ILE A 110 -8.78 -16.66 -16.75
CA ILE A 110 -8.21 -15.38 -17.19
C ILE A 110 -7.95 -15.42 -18.70
N LYS A 111 -7.49 -16.55 -19.24
CA LYS A 111 -7.32 -16.75 -20.68
C LYS A 111 -8.64 -16.59 -21.44
N GLN A 112 -9.72 -17.20 -20.97
CA GLN A 112 -11.05 -17.04 -21.57
C GLN A 112 -11.55 -15.59 -21.54
N ALA A 113 -11.23 -14.84 -20.48
CA ALA A 113 -11.54 -13.42 -20.42
C ALA A 113 -10.74 -12.62 -21.46
N GLN A 114 -9.45 -12.92 -21.62
CA GLN A 114 -8.58 -12.29 -22.60
C GLN A 114 -9.00 -12.59 -24.05
N GLU A 115 -9.42 -13.82 -24.33
CA GLU A 115 -9.96 -14.22 -25.65
C GLU A 115 -11.23 -13.43 -26.01
N LYS A 116 -12.05 -13.06 -25.02
CA LYS A 116 -13.31 -12.34 -25.23
C LYS A 116 -13.15 -10.83 -25.31
N LEU A 117 -12.30 -10.25 -24.45
CA LEU A 117 -12.22 -8.80 -24.21
C LEU A 117 -10.90 -8.17 -24.66
N GLY A 118 -9.95 -9.00 -25.09
CA GLY A 118 -8.58 -8.59 -25.32
C GLY A 118 -7.71 -8.72 -24.06
N PRO A 119 -6.39 -8.49 -24.22
CA PRO A 119 -5.41 -8.70 -23.16
C PRO A 119 -5.61 -7.77 -21.95
N VAL A 120 -5.17 -8.22 -20.77
CA VAL A 120 -5.33 -7.44 -19.52
C VAL A 120 -4.33 -6.27 -19.47
N ASP A 121 -4.84 -5.04 -19.47
CA ASP A 121 -4.01 -3.83 -19.32
C ASP A 121 -3.68 -3.51 -17.86
N MET A 122 -4.60 -3.81 -16.94
CA MET A 122 -4.42 -3.62 -15.51
C MET A 122 -5.01 -4.79 -14.72
N LEU A 123 -4.20 -5.39 -13.85
CA LEU A 123 -4.61 -6.41 -12.90
C LEU A 123 -4.66 -5.81 -11.49
N VAL A 124 -5.77 -6.06 -10.79
CA VAL A 124 -5.97 -5.66 -9.39
C VAL A 124 -6.11 -6.90 -8.52
N ASN A 125 -5.04 -7.28 -7.84
CA ASN A 125 -5.05 -8.34 -6.83
C ASN A 125 -5.62 -7.78 -5.52
N CYS A 126 -6.96 -7.86 -5.39
CA CYS A 126 -7.71 -7.34 -4.24
C CYS A 126 -8.28 -8.44 -3.33
N ALA A 127 -8.43 -9.68 -3.84
CA ALA A 127 -8.95 -10.77 -3.05
C ALA A 127 -8.09 -11.02 -1.79
N GLY A 128 -8.74 -11.02 -0.62
CA GLY A 128 -8.05 -11.20 0.64
C GLY A 128 -9.01 -11.40 1.81
N THR A 129 -8.48 -11.91 2.92
CA THR A 129 -9.18 -12.02 4.20
C THR A 129 -8.23 -11.68 5.34
N SER A 130 -8.79 -11.30 6.48
CA SER A 130 -8.07 -11.01 7.71
C SER A 130 -8.57 -11.91 8.83
N ILE A 131 -7.68 -12.23 9.76
CA ILE A 131 -7.98 -12.91 11.02
C ILE A 131 -7.15 -12.21 12.08
N SER A 132 -7.80 -11.85 13.18
CA SER A 132 -7.17 -11.30 14.37
C SER A 132 -7.32 -12.28 15.54
N GLY A 133 -6.32 -12.33 16.39
CA GLY A 133 -6.28 -13.22 17.56
C GLY A 133 -4.88 -13.29 18.14
N LYS A 134 -4.75 -13.68 19.42
CA LYS A 134 -3.43 -13.91 20.00
C LYS A 134 -2.79 -15.13 19.36
N PHE A 135 -1.46 -15.15 19.32
CA PHE A 135 -0.71 -16.14 18.57
C PHE A 135 -1.08 -17.58 18.94
N GLU A 136 -1.22 -17.85 20.23
CA GLU A 136 -1.58 -19.14 20.83
C GLU A 136 -3.06 -19.51 20.68
N GLU A 137 -3.92 -18.53 20.36
CA GLU A 137 -5.37 -18.71 20.21
C GLU A 137 -5.78 -18.94 18.75
N VAL A 138 -4.91 -18.62 17.79
CA VAL A 138 -5.19 -18.79 16.35
C VAL A 138 -4.88 -20.22 15.91
N GLU A 139 -5.87 -20.91 15.33
CA GLU A 139 -5.68 -22.25 14.76
C GLU A 139 -4.59 -22.25 13.67
N VAL A 140 -3.69 -23.23 13.69
CA VAL A 140 -2.54 -23.33 12.78
C VAL A 140 -2.96 -23.27 11.29
N ASP A 141 -4.06 -23.92 10.92
CA ASP A 141 -4.52 -23.93 9.52
C ASP A 141 -4.98 -22.57 9.02
N ARG A 142 -5.27 -21.61 9.91
CA ARG A 142 -5.59 -20.23 9.53
C ARG A 142 -4.39 -19.49 8.98
N PHE A 143 -3.19 -19.75 9.50
CA PHE A 143 -1.94 -19.20 8.96
C PHE A 143 -1.73 -19.65 7.51
N LYS A 144 -1.89 -20.95 7.25
CA LYS A 144 -1.81 -21.50 5.88
C LYS A 144 -2.88 -20.88 4.99
N LYS A 145 -4.13 -20.81 5.45
CA LYS A 145 -5.23 -20.28 4.66
C LYS A 145 -5.03 -18.81 4.28
N LEU A 146 -4.47 -18.00 5.17
CA LEU A 146 -4.15 -16.60 4.88
C LEU A 146 -3.05 -16.49 3.81
N MET A 147 -2.03 -17.34 3.84
CA MET A 147 -1.02 -17.40 2.78
C MET A 147 -1.63 -17.87 1.44
N GLU A 148 -2.49 -18.89 1.45
CA GLU A 148 -3.20 -19.33 0.24
C GLU A 148 -4.01 -18.19 -0.39
N VAL A 149 -4.81 -17.48 0.40
CA VAL A 149 -5.73 -16.46 -0.12
C VAL A 149 -5.02 -15.16 -0.43
N ASN A 150 -4.29 -14.59 0.54
CA ASN A 150 -3.73 -13.25 0.39
C ASN A 150 -2.50 -13.25 -0.51
N TYR A 151 -1.62 -14.26 -0.36
CA TYR A 151 -0.37 -14.33 -1.11
C TYR A 151 -0.53 -15.13 -2.41
N LEU A 152 -0.81 -16.44 -2.35
CA LEU A 152 -0.93 -17.27 -3.57
C LEU A 152 -2.09 -16.83 -4.47
N GLY A 153 -3.19 -16.37 -3.87
CA GLY A 153 -4.31 -15.74 -4.58
C GLY A 153 -3.95 -14.49 -5.36
N SER A 154 -2.82 -13.85 -5.05
CA SER A 154 -2.25 -12.75 -5.83
C SER A 154 -1.19 -13.23 -6.83
N VAL A 155 -0.45 -14.30 -6.50
CA VAL A 155 0.56 -14.91 -7.38
C VAL A 155 -0.09 -15.49 -8.63
N TYR A 156 -1.18 -16.25 -8.50
CA TYR A 156 -1.77 -16.97 -9.64
C TYR A 156 -2.34 -16.04 -10.72
N PRO A 157 -3.16 -15.02 -10.41
CA PRO A 157 -3.64 -14.09 -11.43
C PRO A 157 -2.50 -13.29 -12.07
N THR A 158 -1.51 -12.89 -11.26
CA THR A 158 -0.31 -12.17 -11.76
C THR A 158 0.43 -13.03 -12.78
N ARG A 159 0.72 -14.30 -12.45
CA ARG A 159 1.40 -15.23 -13.35
C ARG A 159 0.63 -15.44 -14.66
N ALA A 160 -0.70 -15.46 -14.61
CA ALA A 160 -1.56 -15.65 -15.79
C ALA A 160 -1.58 -14.47 -16.77
N VAL A 161 -1.16 -13.26 -16.36
CA VAL A 161 -1.20 -12.05 -17.23
C VAL A 161 0.18 -11.54 -17.65
N VAL A 162 1.25 -11.88 -16.92
CA VAL A 162 2.58 -11.27 -17.16
C VAL A 162 3.15 -11.54 -18.56
N THR A 163 2.90 -12.71 -19.15
CA THR A 163 3.41 -13.04 -20.49
C THR A 163 2.83 -12.09 -21.54
N THR A 164 1.49 -11.92 -21.57
CA THR A 164 0.82 -11.04 -22.55
C THR A 164 1.11 -9.56 -22.28
N MET A 165 1.34 -9.16 -21.02
CA MET A 165 1.81 -7.81 -20.70
C MET A 165 3.24 -7.56 -21.24
N LYS A 166 4.15 -8.54 -21.10
CA LYS A 166 5.55 -8.43 -21.57
C LYS A 166 5.64 -8.32 -23.09
N GLU A 167 4.88 -9.13 -23.81
CA GLU A 167 4.80 -9.09 -25.28
C GLU A 167 4.38 -7.72 -25.80
N ARG A 168 3.41 -7.09 -25.13
CA ARG A 168 2.89 -5.76 -25.49
C ARG A 168 3.69 -4.60 -24.90
N ARG A 169 4.64 -4.90 -24.02
CA ARG A 169 5.40 -3.92 -23.22
C ARG A 169 4.49 -2.90 -22.52
N MET A 170 3.39 -3.38 -21.97
CA MET A 170 2.37 -2.55 -21.33
C MET A 170 1.64 -3.36 -20.26
N GLY A 171 1.55 -2.80 -19.06
CA GLY A 171 0.74 -3.38 -18.00
C GLY A 171 0.80 -2.59 -16.69
N ARG A 172 -0.20 -2.78 -15.85
CA ARG A 172 -0.24 -2.38 -14.45
C ARG A 172 -0.65 -3.56 -13.58
N ILE A 173 0.07 -3.78 -12.49
CA ILE A 173 -0.25 -4.84 -11.52
C ILE A 173 -0.33 -4.18 -10.16
N MET A 174 -1.51 -4.25 -9.53
CA MET A 174 -1.71 -3.72 -8.19
C MET A 174 -1.91 -4.87 -7.20
N PHE A 175 -1.20 -4.82 -6.08
CA PHE A 175 -1.43 -5.66 -4.91
C PHE A 175 -2.07 -4.84 -3.80
N VAL A 176 -3.26 -5.24 -3.34
CA VAL A 176 -3.90 -4.63 -2.17
C VAL A 176 -3.35 -5.30 -0.92
N SER A 177 -2.33 -4.69 -0.34
CA SER A 177 -1.76 -5.08 0.94
C SER A 177 -2.56 -4.47 2.09
N SER A 178 -1.91 -3.88 3.09
CA SER A 178 -2.49 -3.18 4.23
C SER A 178 -1.37 -2.42 4.96
N GLN A 179 -1.67 -1.39 5.74
CA GLN A 179 -0.69 -0.84 6.69
C GLN A 179 -0.11 -1.94 7.62
N ALA A 180 -0.91 -2.96 7.96
CA ALA A 180 -0.44 -4.16 8.68
C ALA A 180 0.52 -5.05 7.87
N GLY A 181 0.77 -4.73 6.60
CA GLY A 181 1.81 -5.28 5.73
C GLY A 181 3.12 -4.47 5.75
N GLN A 182 3.18 -3.38 6.52
CA GLN A 182 4.36 -2.53 6.73
C GLN A 182 4.83 -2.55 8.19
N ILE A 183 3.89 -2.69 9.13
CA ILE A 183 4.16 -2.84 10.56
C ILE A 183 3.46 -4.07 11.13
N GLY A 184 4.14 -4.80 12.01
CA GLY A 184 3.53 -5.88 12.79
C GLY A 184 2.74 -5.31 13.96
N LEU A 185 1.49 -5.74 14.12
CA LEU A 185 0.61 -5.30 15.20
C LEU A 185 0.20 -6.47 16.09
N PHE A 186 -0.11 -6.16 17.35
CA PHE A 186 -0.70 -7.12 18.27
C PHE A 186 -1.95 -7.74 17.64
N GLY A 187 -2.10 -9.05 17.75
CA GLY A 187 -3.26 -9.78 17.25
C GLY A 187 -3.27 -10.07 15.74
N TYR A 188 -2.32 -9.56 14.95
CA TYR A 188 -2.22 -9.85 13.51
C TYR A 188 -1.06 -10.79 13.16
N THR A 189 -0.64 -11.66 14.07
CA THR A 189 0.47 -12.59 13.84
C THR A 189 0.24 -13.56 12.68
N ALA A 190 -1.02 -13.87 12.34
CA ALA A 190 -1.37 -14.67 11.16
C ALA A 190 -1.57 -13.80 9.91
N TYR A 191 -2.12 -12.59 10.06
CA TYR A 191 -2.50 -11.71 8.96
C TYR A 191 -1.33 -10.90 8.40
N SER A 192 -0.61 -10.17 9.26
CA SER A 192 0.50 -9.30 8.86
C SER A 192 1.51 -10.03 7.97
N PRO A 193 2.06 -11.20 8.33
CA PRO A 193 3.04 -11.89 7.47
C PRO A 193 2.55 -12.10 6.03
N SER A 194 1.27 -12.45 5.84
CA SER A 194 0.69 -12.63 4.51
C SER A 194 0.65 -11.34 3.68
N LYS A 195 0.49 -10.19 4.33
CA LYS A 195 0.47 -8.86 3.70
C LYS A 195 1.88 -8.31 3.48
N PHE A 196 2.83 -8.60 4.38
CA PHE A 196 4.26 -8.35 4.17
C PHE A 196 4.80 -9.14 2.95
N ALA A 197 4.37 -10.40 2.78
CA ALA A 197 4.79 -11.23 1.65
C ALA A 197 4.45 -10.61 0.28
N LEU A 198 3.34 -9.87 0.19
CA LEU A 198 2.98 -9.15 -1.04
C LEU A 198 3.99 -8.07 -1.42
N ARG A 199 4.55 -7.37 -0.43
CA ARG A 199 5.60 -6.38 -0.68
C ARG A 199 6.87 -7.03 -1.23
N GLY A 200 7.32 -8.11 -0.61
CA GLY A 200 8.50 -8.86 -1.10
C GLY A 200 8.31 -9.38 -2.52
N LEU A 201 7.12 -9.91 -2.84
CA LEU A 201 6.75 -10.29 -4.20
C LEU A 201 6.79 -9.09 -5.15
N ALA A 202 6.20 -7.96 -4.77
CA ALA A 202 6.12 -6.78 -5.61
C ALA A 202 7.48 -6.16 -5.91
N GLU A 203 8.38 -6.08 -4.92
CA GLU A 203 9.74 -5.56 -5.09
C GLU A 203 10.54 -6.43 -6.07
N ALA A 204 10.50 -7.75 -5.91
CA ALA A 204 11.12 -8.69 -6.84
C ALA A 204 10.52 -8.60 -8.25
N LEU A 205 9.18 -8.64 -8.33
CA LEU A 205 8.45 -8.62 -9.59
C LEU A 205 8.68 -7.31 -10.36
N GLN A 206 8.74 -6.17 -9.68
CA GLN A 206 8.99 -4.88 -10.32
C GLN A 206 10.32 -4.88 -11.10
N MET A 207 11.36 -5.54 -10.59
CA MET A 207 12.65 -5.65 -11.30
C MET A 207 12.53 -6.46 -12.59
N GLU A 208 11.72 -7.53 -12.59
CA GLU A 208 11.46 -8.32 -13.80
C GLU A 208 10.55 -7.61 -14.80
N MET A 209 9.64 -6.76 -14.32
CA MET A 209 8.59 -6.10 -15.11
C MET A 209 9.06 -4.78 -15.74
N LYS A 210 9.91 -4.03 -15.04
CA LYS A 210 10.34 -2.67 -15.45
C LYS A 210 10.94 -2.61 -16.87
N PRO A 211 11.81 -3.54 -17.32
CA PRO A 211 12.36 -3.53 -18.69
C PRO A 211 11.31 -3.67 -19.80
N TYR A 212 10.10 -4.13 -19.45
CA TYR A 212 8.96 -4.28 -20.34
C TYR A 212 7.93 -3.17 -20.17
N ASN A 213 8.25 -2.06 -19.50
CA ASN A 213 7.31 -0.95 -19.27
C ASN A 213 6.01 -1.40 -18.55
N ILE A 214 6.17 -2.36 -17.64
CA ILE A 214 5.13 -2.84 -16.73
C ILE A 214 5.48 -2.36 -15.33
N TYR A 215 4.48 -1.82 -14.62
CA TYR A 215 4.66 -1.24 -13.29
C TYR A 215 3.79 -1.95 -12.27
N VAL A 216 4.36 -2.15 -11.09
CA VAL A 216 3.76 -2.83 -9.95
C VAL A 216 3.49 -1.79 -8.87
N THR A 217 2.31 -1.85 -8.27
CA THR A 217 1.89 -0.97 -7.18
C THR A 217 1.47 -1.81 -5.98
N VAL A 218 1.95 -1.46 -4.80
CA VAL A 218 1.49 -2.01 -3.52
C VAL A 218 0.68 -0.95 -2.81
N ALA A 219 -0.61 -1.22 -2.63
CA ALA A 219 -1.50 -0.37 -1.86
C ALA A 219 -1.50 -0.79 -0.40
N TYR A 220 -1.41 0.18 0.50
CA TYR A 220 -1.40 -0.03 1.96
C TYR A 220 -2.60 0.65 2.62
N PRO A 221 -3.83 0.19 2.36
CA PRO A 221 -5.02 0.80 2.95
C PRO A 221 -5.01 0.69 4.48
N PRO A 222 -5.51 1.72 5.19
CA PRO A 222 -5.88 1.61 6.60
C PRO A 222 -7.17 0.78 6.74
N ASP A 223 -7.70 0.73 7.97
CA ASP A 223 -9.04 0.20 8.19
C ASP A 223 -10.06 0.88 7.27
N THR A 224 -10.83 0.06 6.58
CA THR A 224 -11.76 0.51 5.53
C THR A 224 -13.13 -0.09 5.80
N ASP A 225 -14.17 0.75 5.78
CA ASP A 225 -15.55 0.37 6.08
C ASP A 225 -16.09 -0.62 5.04
N THR A 226 -15.91 -1.90 5.33
CA THR A 226 -16.25 -3.00 4.44
C THR A 226 -16.91 -4.12 5.23
N PRO A 227 -17.70 -5.00 4.57
CA PRO A 227 -18.23 -6.18 5.23
C PRO A 227 -17.13 -7.07 5.83
N GLY A 228 -15.95 -7.13 5.20
CA GLY A 228 -14.80 -7.88 5.72
C GLY A 228 -14.27 -7.31 7.03
N PHE A 229 -14.13 -5.98 7.12
CA PHE A 229 -13.72 -5.30 8.35
C PHE A 229 -14.75 -5.48 9.48
N ALA A 230 -16.04 -5.43 9.16
CA ALA A 230 -17.11 -5.68 10.13
C ALA A 230 -17.05 -7.10 10.71
N GLU A 231 -16.80 -8.12 9.88
CA GLU A 231 -16.63 -9.51 10.34
C GLU A 231 -15.36 -9.67 11.20
N GLU A 232 -14.23 -9.12 10.78
CA GLU A 232 -12.98 -9.18 11.52
C GLU A 232 -13.09 -8.51 12.91
N SER A 233 -13.84 -7.42 12.99
CA SER A 233 -14.01 -6.65 14.23
C SER A 233 -14.74 -7.41 15.33
N LYS A 234 -15.48 -8.48 15.00
CA LYS A 234 -16.21 -9.30 15.99
C LYS A 234 -15.31 -10.05 16.96
N THR A 235 -14.13 -10.47 16.50
CA THR A 235 -13.18 -11.28 17.28
C THR A 235 -11.88 -10.55 17.57
N LYS A 236 -11.82 -9.25 17.28
CA LYS A 236 -10.61 -8.44 17.40
C LYS A 236 -10.21 -8.28 18.88
N PRO A 237 -8.97 -8.65 19.27
CA PRO A 237 -8.47 -8.40 20.62
C PRO A 237 -8.55 -6.92 20.98
N LEU A 238 -8.77 -6.62 22.26
CA LEU A 238 -8.91 -5.25 22.76
C LEU A 238 -7.67 -4.40 22.44
N GLU A 239 -6.48 -4.98 22.58
CA GLU A 239 -5.21 -4.32 22.25
C GLU A 239 -5.19 -3.89 20.77
N THR A 240 -5.55 -4.80 19.87
CA THR A 240 -5.60 -4.53 18.43
C THR A 240 -6.61 -3.43 18.13
N LYS A 241 -7.78 -3.46 18.76
CA LYS A 241 -8.83 -2.46 18.59
C LYS A 241 -8.35 -1.07 19.02
N LEU A 242 -7.78 -0.95 20.21
CA LEU A 242 -7.26 0.33 20.73
C LEU A 242 -6.10 0.88 19.90
N ILE A 243 -5.25 0.01 19.33
CA ILE A 243 -4.18 0.43 18.41
C ILE A 243 -4.76 0.91 17.08
N SER A 244 -5.77 0.23 16.53
CA SER A 244 -6.37 0.56 15.22
C SER A 244 -7.22 1.84 15.25
N GLU A 245 -7.89 2.12 16.37
CA GLU A 245 -8.72 3.32 16.56
C GLU A 245 -7.95 4.65 16.44
N THR A 246 -6.61 4.65 16.50
CA THR A 246 -5.80 5.88 16.38
C THR A 246 -5.82 6.50 14.99
N SER A 247 -6.10 5.72 13.94
CA SER A 247 -5.96 6.16 12.55
C SER A 247 -7.29 6.31 11.78
N GLY A 248 -8.42 6.09 12.47
CA GLY A 248 -9.77 6.22 11.90
C GLY A 248 -10.10 5.18 10.82
N VAL A 249 -11.35 5.20 10.33
CA VAL A 249 -11.84 4.29 9.29
C VAL A 249 -12.09 5.07 7.99
N CYS A 250 -11.53 4.59 6.88
CA CYS A 250 -11.72 5.18 5.56
C CYS A 250 -12.92 4.57 4.82
N GLN A 251 -13.49 5.35 3.89
CA GLN A 251 -14.54 4.86 2.99
C GLN A 251 -13.93 4.12 1.78
N PRO A 252 -14.52 3.00 1.32
CA PRO A 252 -14.01 2.21 0.20
C PRO A 252 -13.79 3.04 -1.08
N GLU A 253 -14.65 4.01 -1.36
CA GLU A 253 -14.58 4.86 -2.56
C GLU A 253 -13.34 5.76 -2.52
N GLN A 254 -13.01 6.29 -1.35
CA GLN A 254 -11.80 7.10 -1.15
C GLN A 254 -10.55 6.25 -1.36
N VAL A 255 -10.55 5.04 -0.80
CA VAL A 255 -9.45 4.09 -0.96
C VAL A 255 -9.29 3.72 -2.43
N ALA A 256 -10.36 3.31 -3.10
CA ALA A 256 -10.37 2.93 -4.51
C ALA A 256 -9.85 4.06 -5.42
N LYS A 257 -10.27 5.30 -5.18
CA LYS A 257 -9.85 6.47 -5.96
C LYS A 257 -8.34 6.69 -5.90
N ILE A 258 -7.74 6.55 -4.71
CA ILE A 258 -6.31 6.76 -4.50
C ILE A 258 -5.51 5.61 -5.13
N VAL A 259 -5.85 4.35 -4.83
CA VAL A 259 -5.06 3.20 -5.31
C VAL A 259 -5.10 3.06 -6.82
N VAL A 260 -6.26 3.30 -7.44
CA VAL A 260 -6.38 3.22 -8.90
C VAL A 260 -5.59 4.35 -9.56
N LYS A 261 -5.63 5.57 -9.00
CA LYS A 261 -4.84 6.69 -9.49
C LYS A 261 -3.34 6.37 -9.44
N ASP A 262 -2.85 5.90 -8.30
CA ASP A 262 -1.44 5.59 -8.10
C ASP A 262 -0.98 4.44 -9.01
N ALA A 263 -1.79 3.40 -9.13
CA ALA A 263 -1.49 2.28 -10.02
C ALA A 263 -1.50 2.68 -11.50
N VAL A 264 -2.45 3.50 -11.93
CA VAL A 264 -2.46 4.06 -13.29
C VAL A 264 -1.20 4.89 -13.56
N GLN A 265 -0.79 5.71 -12.59
CA GLN A 265 0.44 6.51 -12.67
C GLN A 265 1.70 5.65 -12.65
N GLY A 266 1.63 4.40 -12.17
CA GLY A 266 2.78 3.50 -12.04
C GLY A 266 3.58 3.75 -10.76
N ASN A 267 2.96 4.37 -9.75
CA ASN A 267 3.54 4.60 -8.43
C ASN A 267 3.73 3.24 -7.74
N PHE A 268 4.91 2.98 -7.18
CA PHE A 268 5.20 1.68 -6.56
C PHE A 268 4.46 1.53 -5.23
N THR A 269 4.35 2.61 -4.46
CA THR A 269 3.65 2.63 -3.17
C THR A 269 2.42 3.52 -3.27
N SER A 270 1.27 3.02 -2.81
CA SER A 270 0.05 3.80 -2.62
C SER A 270 -0.32 3.83 -1.13
N SER A 271 -0.34 5.03 -0.55
CA SER A 271 -0.52 5.27 0.88
C SER A 271 -1.58 6.33 1.16
N PHE A 272 -2.07 6.39 2.39
CA PHE A 272 -3.30 7.12 2.74
C PHE A 272 -3.08 7.98 3.98
N GLY A 273 -3.44 9.25 3.85
CA GLY A 273 -3.32 10.22 4.92
C GLY A 273 -1.87 10.43 5.39
N PRO A 274 -1.67 11.29 6.40
CA PRO A 274 -0.36 11.57 6.96
C PRO A 274 0.30 10.34 7.59
N ASP A 275 -0.47 9.52 8.32
CA ASP A 275 0.07 8.34 9.00
C ASP A 275 0.53 7.27 8.01
N GLY A 276 -0.28 6.97 6.99
CA GLY A 276 0.10 6.01 5.94
C GLY A 276 1.28 6.51 5.11
N TYR A 277 1.35 7.82 4.85
CA TYR A 277 2.51 8.44 4.20
C TYR A 277 3.78 8.29 5.05
N MET A 278 3.71 8.65 6.33
CA MET A 278 4.80 8.51 7.30
C MET A 278 5.27 7.05 7.40
N LEU A 279 4.33 6.11 7.55
CA LEU A 279 4.63 4.69 7.63
C LEU A 279 5.29 4.17 6.34
N SER A 280 4.84 4.63 5.18
CA SER A 280 5.44 4.28 3.90
C SER A 280 6.85 4.81 3.75
N ALA A 281 7.11 6.06 4.15
CA ALA A 281 8.45 6.62 4.16
C ALA A 281 9.38 5.88 5.14
N LEU A 282 8.89 5.55 6.34
CA LEU A 282 9.68 4.82 7.34
C LEU A 282 10.04 3.41 6.93
N THR A 283 9.12 2.76 6.24
CA THR A 283 9.28 1.37 5.84
C THR A 283 9.86 1.24 4.44
N CYS A 284 10.10 2.31 3.68
CA CYS A 284 10.48 2.23 2.27
C CYS A 284 11.75 1.40 2.03
N GLY A 285 12.72 1.38 2.94
CA GLY A 285 13.94 0.57 2.80
C GLY A 285 14.60 0.76 1.42
N MET A 286 14.74 -0.34 0.67
CA MET A 286 15.25 -0.35 -0.71
C MET A 286 14.13 -0.50 -1.76
N SER A 287 12.88 -0.25 -1.39
CA SER A 287 11.75 -0.29 -2.33
C SER A 287 11.98 0.67 -3.51
N PRO A 288 11.49 0.33 -4.71
CA PRO A 288 11.55 1.21 -5.86
C PRO A 288 10.93 2.59 -5.60
N VAL A 289 11.63 3.63 -6.02
CA VAL A 289 11.10 5.00 -6.12
C VAL A 289 10.62 5.28 -7.53
N THR A 290 9.54 6.05 -7.65
CA THR A 290 8.88 6.36 -8.92
C THR A 290 9.18 7.75 -9.46
N SER A 291 9.68 8.62 -8.57
CA SER A 291 10.19 9.93 -8.91
C SER A 291 11.42 10.25 -8.05
N ILE A 292 12.25 11.17 -8.54
CA ILE A 292 13.39 11.68 -7.76
C ILE A 292 12.89 12.47 -6.54
N THR A 293 11.75 13.15 -6.70
CA THR A 293 11.10 13.93 -5.63
C THR A 293 10.65 13.04 -4.48
N GLU A 294 10.10 11.87 -4.77
CA GLU A 294 9.73 10.87 -3.76
C GLU A 294 10.97 10.45 -2.96
N GLY A 295 12.07 10.11 -3.64
CA GLY A 295 13.32 9.72 -2.99
C GLY A 295 13.92 10.83 -2.12
N LEU A 296 13.94 12.07 -2.59
CA LEU A 296 14.41 13.23 -1.80
C LEU A 296 13.53 13.45 -0.56
N GLN A 297 12.21 13.36 -0.71
CA GLN A 297 11.29 13.52 0.40
C GLN A 297 11.52 12.44 1.47
N GLN A 298 11.72 11.18 1.06
CA GLN A 298 12.08 10.09 1.97
C GLN A 298 13.38 10.39 2.72
N ILE A 299 14.45 10.83 2.03
CA ILE A 299 15.74 11.17 2.64
C ILE A 299 15.57 12.26 3.72
N VAL A 300 14.87 13.34 3.38
CA VAL A 300 14.71 14.50 4.28
C VAL A 300 13.82 14.17 5.49
N THR A 301 12.77 13.38 5.29
CA THR A 301 11.76 13.13 6.34
C THR A 301 12.08 11.94 7.23
N MET A 302 12.96 11.01 6.81
CA MET A 302 13.24 9.75 7.51
C MET A 302 13.58 9.93 8.99
N GLY A 303 14.51 10.84 9.34
CA GLY A 303 14.93 11.05 10.72
C GLY A 303 13.81 11.60 11.62
N LEU A 304 13.05 12.57 11.09
CA LEU A 304 11.91 13.16 11.78
C LEU A 304 10.81 12.13 12.01
N PHE A 305 10.39 11.44 10.95
CA PHE A 305 9.38 10.39 11.05
C PHE A 305 9.81 9.27 11.97
N ARG A 306 11.11 8.93 12.00
CA ARG A 306 11.61 7.87 12.88
C ARG A 306 11.47 8.26 14.33
N THR A 307 11.71 9.53 14.63
CA THR A 307 11.54 10.11 15.97
C THR A 307 10.06 10.03 16.39
N ILE A 308 9.14 10.45 15.52
CA ILE A 308 7.69 10.36 15.77
C ILE A 308 7.26 8.91 15.99
N ALA A 309 7.76 7.97 15.18
CA ALA A 309 7.41 6.56 15.28
C ALA A 309 7.84 5.92 16.61
N LEU A 310 8.89 6.40 17.28
CA LEU A 310 9.26 5.92 18.62
C LEU A 310 8.16 6.22 19.66
N PHE A 311 7.48 7.36 19.54
CA PHE A 311 6.33 7.66 20.40
C PHE A 311 5.13 6.77 20.10
N TYR A 312 4.86 6.47 18.82
CA TYR A 312 3.84 5.50 18.44
C TYR A 312 4.11 4.11 19.03
N LEU A 313 5.34 3.61 18.91
CA LEU A 313 5.74 2.33 19.50
C LEU A 313 5.59 2.33 21.02
N GLY A 314 6.02 3.41 21.70
CA GLY A 314 5.81 3.55 23.15
C GLY A 314 4.33 3.57 23.55
N SER A 315 3.47 4.21 22.74
CA SER A 315 2.02 4.21 22.93
C SER A 315 1.43 2.80 22.77
N PHE A 316 1.83 2.07 21.73
CA PHE A 316 1.38 0.70 21.48
C PHE A 316 1.78 -0.23 22.63
N ASP A 317 3.03 -0.16 23.09
CA ASP A 317 3.50 -0.92 24.25
C ASP A 317 2.69 -0.61 25.52
N SER A 318 2.37 0.68 25.73
CA SER A 318 1.53 1.13 26.85
C SER A 318 0.11 0.58 26.76
N ILE A 319 -0.51 0.57 25.57
CA ILE A 319 -1.83 -0.03 25.33
C ILE A 319 -1.80 -1.53 25.69
N VAL A 320 -0.82 -2.27 25.17
CA VAL A 320 -0.70 -3.72 25.40
C VAL A 320 -0.51 -4.02 26.89
N ARG A 321 0.37 -3.28 27.58
CA ARG A 321 0.59 -3.45 29.03
C ARG A 321 -0.67 -3.16 29.85
N ARG A 322 -1.40 -2.09 29.53
CA ARG A 322 -2.66 -1.75 30.23
C ARG A 322 -3.71 -2.84 30.07
N CYS A 323 -3.88 -3.37 28.85
CA CYS A 323 -4.83 -4.46 28.61
C CYS A 323 -4.43 -5.75 29.34
N MET A 324 -3.14 -6.05 29.44
CA MET A 324 -2.62 -7.19 30.21
C MET A 324 -2.98 -7.05 31.71
N ILE A 325 -2.66 -5.91 32.31
CA ILE A 325 -2.94 -5.63 33.74
C ILE A 325 -4.44 -5.74 34.02
N GLN A 326 -5.29 -5.16 33.17
CA GLN A 326 -6.74 -5.21 33.32
C GLN A 326 -7.26 -6.65 33.28
N ARG A 327 -6.72 -7.50 32.39
CA ARG A 327 -7.07 -8.92 32.31
C ARG A 327 -6.63 -9.70 33.55
N GLU A 328 -5.46 -9.42 34.11
CA GLU A 328 -4.98 -10.05 35.34
C GLU A 328 -5.83 -9.68 36.56
N GLN A 329 -6.20 -8.40 36.68
CA GLN A 329 -7.09 -7.92 37.73
C GLN A 329 -8.48 -8.57 37.65
N SER A 330 -9.04 -8.68 36.45
CA SER A 330 -10.34 -9.34 36.23
C SER A 330 -10.30 -10.81 36.64
N LYS A 331 -9.26 -11.56 36.23
CA LYS A 331 -9.06 -12.96 36.65
C LYS A 331 -8.86 -13.13 38.16
N ALA A 332 -8.26 -12.13 38.82
CA ALA A 332 -8.07 -12.16 40.26
C ALA A 332 -9.37 -11.85 41.02
N ALA A 333 -10.25 -11.03 40.45
CA ALA A 333 -11.59 -10.77 40.99
C ALA A 333 -12.49 -12.01 40.88
N ASP A 334 -12.54 -12.66 39.70
CA ASP A 334 -13.34 -13.88 39.47
C ASP A 334 -12.93 -15.06 40.36
N LYS A 335 -11.70 -15.08 40.87
CA LYS A 335 -11.21 -16.10 41.81
C LYS A 335 -11.56 -15.83 43.27
N ARG A 336 -12.01 -14.62 43.60
CA ARG A 336 -12.37 -14.19 44.96
C ARG A 336 -13.88 -14.28 45.21
N GLU A 337 -14.68 -14.39 44.16
CA GLU A 337 -16.11 -14.75 44.19
C GLU A 337 -16.30 -16.27 44.18
#